data_AF-A0A1X3P5J6-F1
#
_entry.id   AF-A0A1X3P5J6-F1
#
_cell.length_a   1.000
_cell.length_b   1.000
_cell.length_c   1.000
_cell.angle_alpha   90.00
_cell.angle_beta   90.00
_cell.angle_gamma   90.00
#
_symmetry.space_group_name_H-M   'P 1'
#
loop_
_entity.id
_entity.type
_entity.pdbx_description
1 polymer ?
#
loop_
_entity_poly.entity_id
_entity_poly.type
_entity_poly.pdbx_seq_one_letter_code
_entity_poly.pdbx_strand_id
1 'polypeptide(L)'
;MSGAPHSVRFRLGQVRRRLQQFEEVSSGLRPRASLLEGIASSEVTAPASAPFVHDARDAREIFERVLPALHQLPPGEMGVSRPHTGLRIAIISDSFLFEAFEGLAELVPVTPRTWEEPLAQERLPDILLVAATWRGLNGRSWRGLSNPESNRRRLVVEEIMPAYRDRGVPVVYYGKEDPPNYESFVGLAQAADHIFTTAAEMIPQYRRDCPRAESIEVLPFAVNPLVHSPIGSRPAVSELIHFAGSWLPEKYPQRSRYGTWRSAGPRSRTALW
;
A
#
# COMPACT_ATOMS: atom_id res chain seq x y z
N MET A 1 -21.26 -11.00 4.14
CA MET A 1 -21.52 -11.22 2.70
C MET A 1 -21.25 -9.91 1.96
N SER A 2 -20.03 -9.73 1.44
CA SER A 2 -19.66 -8.55 0.65
C SER A 2 -20.39 -8.61 -0.71
N GLY A 3 -21.02 -7.50 -1.12
CA GLY A 3 -21.61 -7.40 -2.46
C GLY A 3 -20.53 -7.47 -3.56
N ALA A 4 -20.94 -7.61 -4.82
CA ALA A 4 -20.02 -7.64 -5.94
C ALA A 4 -19.13 -6.37 -5.98
N PRO A 5 -17.85 -6.44 -6.41
CA PRO A 5 -16.90 -5.32 -6.33
C PRO A 5 -17.38 -4.01 -6.98
N HIS A 6 -18.17 -4.11 -8.05
CA HIS A 6 -18.74 -2.97 -8.78
C HIS A 6 -20.00 -2.36 -8.11
N SER A 7 -20.52 -2.99 -7.06
CA SER A 7 -21.77 -2.56 -6.41
C SER A 7 -21.56 -1.40 -5.43
N VAL A 8 -22.57 -0.54 -5.30
CA VAL A 8 -22.63 0.52 -4.27
C VAL A 8 -22.47 -0.08 -2.86
N ARG A 9 -23.02 -1.27 -2.62
CA ARG A 9 -22.87 -1.99 -1.34
C ARG A 9 -21.41 -2.33 -1.01
N PHE A 10 -20.61 -2.71 -2.00
CA PHE A 10 -19.18 -2.97 -1.80
C PHE A 10 -18.43 -1.70 -1.44
N ARG A 11 -18.70 -0.59 -2.16
CA ARG A 11 -18.10 0.72 -1.89
C ARG A 11 -18.44 1.25 -0.50
N LEU A 12 -19.71 1.18 -0.08
CA LEU A 12 -20.12 1.54 1.28
C LEU A 12 -19.40 0.68 2.34
N GLY A 13 -19.19 -0.61 2.05
CA GLY A 13 -18.40 -1.50 2.91
C GLY A 13 -16.92 -1.08 3.03
N GLN A 14 -16.31 -0.64 1.93
CA GLN A 14 -14.93 -0.10 1.94
C GLN A 14 -14.83 1.16 2.80
N VAL A 15 -15.75 2.12 2.62
CA VAL A 15 -15.71 3.37 3.38
C VAL A 15 -15.94 3.12 4.87
N ARG A 16 -16.88 2.25 5.25
CA ARG A 16 -17.10 1.87 6.65
C ARG A 16 -15.87 1.24 7.30
N ARG A 17 -15.16 0.35 6.59
CA ARG A 17 -13.91 -0.23 7.08
C ARG A 17 -12.83 0.83 7.29
N ARG A 18 -12.69 1.78 6.37
CA ARG A 18 -11.72 2.88 6.51
C ARG A 18 -12.09 3.82 7.66
N LEU A 19 -13.39 4.10 7.86
CA LEU A 19 -13.86 4.89 9.01
C LEU A 19 -13.52 4.18 10.33
N GLN A 20 -13.76 2.87 10.42
CA GLN A 20 -13.38 2.08 11.60
C GLN A 20 -11.86 2.10 11.83
N GLN A 21 -11.05 1.94 10.78
CA GLN A 21 -9.58 2.03 10.89
C GLN A 21 -9.14 3.42 11.37
N PHE A 22 -9.77 4.49 10.89
CA PHE A 22 -9.52 5.85 11.34
C PHE A 22 -9.85 6.01 12.83
N GLU A 23 -11.00 5.50 13.28
CA GLU A 23 -11.41 5.50 14.69
C GLU A 23 -10.46 4.68 15.58
N GLU A 24 -9.98 3.53 15.10
CA GLU A 24 -8.99 2.69 15.80
C GLU A 24 -7.63 3.39 15.93
N VAL A 25 -7.18 4.08 14.88
CA VAL A 25 -5.95 4.89 14.92
C VAL A 25 -6.10 6.09 15.88
N SER A 26 -7.26 6.75 15.88
CA SER A 26 -7.54 7.88 16.77
C SER A 26 -7.71 7.46 18.23
N SER A 27 -8.28 6.29 18.51
CA SER A 27 -8.47 5.74 19.87
C SER A 27 -7.22 5.05 20.43
N GLY A 28 -6.28 4.65 19.59
CA GLY A 28 -4.97 4.08 19.96
C GLY A 28 -3.94 5.09 20.51
N LEU A 29 -4.28 6.38 20.56
CA LEU A 29 -3.47 7.43 21.18
C LEU A 29 -3.54 7.36 22.71
N ARG A 30 -2.96 6.32 23.34
CA ARG A 30 -2.62 6.39 24.77
C ARG A 30 -1.30 7.17 24.91
N PRO A 31 -1.27 8.33 25.60
CA PRO A 31 -0.02 9.01 25.89
C PRO A 31 0.89 8.06 26.67
N ARG A 32 2.12 7.85 26.21
CA ARG A 32 3.15 7.25 27.06
C ARG A 32 3.29 8.13 28.29
N ALA A 33 3.34 7.54 29.49
CA ALA A 33 3.44 8.28 30.75
C ALA A 33 4.61 9.30 30.77
N SER A 34 5.68 9.04 30.01
CA SER A 34 6.81 9.96 29.82
C SER A 34 6.50 11.21 28.98
N LEU A 35 5.33 11.30 28.35
CA LEU A 35 4.87 12.47 27.58
C LEU A 35 4.09 13.47 28.45
N LEU A 36 3.57 13.03 29.60
CA LEU A 36 2.72 13.85 30.48
C LEU A 36 3.51 14.88 31.28
N GLU A 37 4.79 14.61 31.59
CA GLU A 37 5.64 15.55 32.32
C GLU A 37 5.99 16.80 31.49
N GLY A 38 5.98 16.71 30.16
CA GLY A 38 6.19 17.85 29.26
C GLY A 38 4.92 18.64 28.91
N ILE A 39 3.73 18.11 29.24
CA ILE A 39 2.43 18.76 28.93
C ILE A 39 2.02 19.73 30.05
N ALA A 40 2.45 19.49 31.29
CA ALA A 40 2.06 20.31 32.45
C ALA A 40 2.57 21.77 32.40
N SER A 41 3.49 22.12 31.50
CA SER A 41 4.10 23.45 31.42
C SER A 41 3.76 24.23 30.15
N SER A 42 2.92 23.70 29.25
CA SER A 42 2.47 24.45 28.07
C SER A 42 0.95 24.57 28.10
N GLU A 43 0.46 25.79 28.37
CA GLU A 43 -0.93 26.13 28.12
C GLU A 43 -1.23 25.87 26.64
N VAL A 44 -1.91 24.76 26.36
CA VAL A 44 -2.43 24.46 25.02
C VAL A 44 -3.61 25.39 24.79
N THR A 45 -3.34 26.59 24.29
CA THR A 45 -4.36 27.43 23.67
C THR A 45 -4.66 26.83 22.30
N ALA A 46 -5.91 26.40 22.08
CA ALA A 46 -6.37 26.04 20.75
C ALA A 46 -6.15 27.25 19.82
N PRO A 47 -5.45 27.11 18.68
CA PRO A 47 -5.22 28.25 17.80
C PRO A 47 -6.57 28.75 17.29
N ALA A 48 -6.80 30.05 17.48
CA ALA A 48 -7.90 30.75 16.87
C ALA A 48 -7.83 30.58 15.35
N SER A 49 -8.90 29.99 14.78
CA SER A 49 -9.25 30.01 13.35
C SER A 49 -8.09 29.73 12.38
N ALA A 50 -7.73 28.46 12.18
CA ALA A 50 -7.07 28.09 10.93
C ALA A 50 -8.14 28.10 9.82
N PRO A 51 -7.90 28.74 8.65
CA PRO A 51 -8.90 28.95 7.59
C PRO A 51 -9.36 27.66 6.87
N PHE A 52 -8.92 26.50 7.35
CA PHE A 52 -9.25 25.17 6.79
C PHE A 52 -9.90 24.24 7.81
N VAL A 53 -10.19 24.72 9.03
CA VAL A 53 -11.05 23.98 9.97
C VAL A 53 -12.48 24.25 9.51
N HIS A 54 -12.94 23.47 8.54
CA HIS A 54 -14.36 23.40 8.24
C HIS A 54 -15.06 23.02 9.54
N ASP A 55 -16.19 23.67 9.87
CA ASP A 55 -16.96 23.54 11.12
C ASP A 55 -17.33 22.10 11.57
N ALA A 56 -16.95 21.08 10.80
CA ALA A 56 -17.06 19.69 11.17
C ALA A 56 -16.04 19.31 12.25
N ARG A 57 -16.54 18.96 13.43
CA ARG A 57 -15.72 18.73 14.64
C ARG A 57 -15.07 17.34 14.67
N ASP A 58 -15.55 16.41 13.84
CA ASP A 58 -15.02 15.04 13.74
C ASP A 58 -15.26 14.38 12.36
N ALA A 59 -14.61 13.23 12.11
CA ALA A 59 -14.68 12.50 10.83
C ALA A 59 -16.07 11.92 10.51
N ARG A 60 -16.91 11.71 11.53
CA ARG A 60 -18.26 11.17 11.37
C ARG A 60 -19.17 12.22 10.76
N GLU A 61 -19.08 13.45 11.22
CA GLU A 61 -19.83 14.57 10.64
C GLU A 61 -19.49 14.79 9.15
N ILE A 62 -18.20 14.68 8.79
CA ILE A 62 -17.76 14.73 7.39
C ILE A 62 -18.38 13.57 6.59
N PHE A 63 -18.37 12.35 7.12
CA PHE A 63 -18.95 11.18 6.46
C PHE A 63 -20.45 11.33 6.22
N GLU A 64 -21.22 11.74 7.24
CA GLU A 64 -22.66 11.97 7.12
C GLU A 64 -22.97 13.03 6.05
N ARG A 65 -22.16 14.09 5.97
CA ARG A 65 -22.31 15.14 4.95
C ARG A 65 -22.09 14.63 3.52
N VAL A 66 -21.16 13.70 3.31
CA VAL A 66 -20.87 13.15 1.97
C VAL A 66 -21.72 11.92 1.62
N LEU A 67 -22.36 11.28 2.60
CA LEU A 67 -23.11 10.04 2.43
C LEU A 67 -24.23 10.13 1.36
N PRO A 68 -25.05 11.20 1.29
CA PRO A 68 -26.05 11.34 0.22
C PRO A 68 -25.42 11.35 -1.18
N ALA A 69 -24.28 12.02 -1.35
CA ALA A 69 -23.54 12.05 -2.61
C ALA A 69 -22.93 10.68 -2.94
N LEU A 70 -22.44 9.94 -1.93
CA LEU A 70 -21.96 8.57 -2.11
C LEU A 70 -23.06 7.62 -2.62
N HIS A 71 -24.30 7.77 -2.16
CA HIS A 71 -25.44 6.98 -2.64
C HIS A 71 -25.83 7.31 -4.09
N GLN A 72 -25.53 8.52 -4.56
CA GLN A 72 -25.78 8.95 -5.93
C GLN A 72 -24.65 8.56 -6.90
N LEU A 73 -23.53 8.02 -6.39
CA LEU A 73 -22.45 7.56 -7.25
C LEU A 73 -22.96 6.45 -8.18
N PRO A 74 -22.65 6.53 -9.48
CA PRO A 74 -22.98 5.45 -10.38
C PRO A 74 -22.25 4.16 -9.96
N PRO A 75 -22.76 2.99 -10.36
CA PRO A 75 -22.01 1.75 -10.27
C PRO A 75 -20.60 1.91 -10.83
N GLY A 76 -19.64 1.18 -10.27
CA GLY A 76 -18.29 1.20 -10.85
C GLY A 76 -18.30 0.64 -12.26
N GLU A 77 -17.48 1.23 -13.13
CA GLU A 77 -17.12 0.58 -14.36
C GLU A 77 -16.22 -0.61 -14.04
N MET A 78 -16.42 -1.74 -14.72
CA MET A 78 -15.65 -2.97 -14.47
C MET A 78 -14.18 -2.88 -14.91
N GLY A 79 -13.74 -1.70 -15.34
CA GLY A 79 -12.40 -1.47 -15.86
C GLY A 79 -12.21 -1.88 -17.31
N VAL A 80 -11.17 -1.33 -17.92
CA VAL A 80 -10.75 -1.59 -19.30
C VAL A 80 -10.02 -2.96 -19.44
N SER A 81 -9.67 -3.62 -18.33
CA SER A 81 -8.94 -4.90 -18.34
C SER A 81 -9.86 -6.11 -18.56
N ARG A 82 -10.64 -6.08 -19.64
CA ARG A 82 -11.35 -7.26 -20.16
C ARG A 82 -10.83 -7.61 -21.55
N PRO A 83 -10.45 -8.87 -21.80
CA PRO A 83 -10.52 -10.01 -20.87
C PRO A 83 -9.36 -10.07 -19.85
N HIS A 84 -9.55 -10.86 -18.79
CA HIS A 84 -8.48 -11.23 -17.84
C HIS A 84 -7.29 -11.82 -18.60
N THR A 85 -6.07 -11.60 -18.12
CA THR A 85 -4.84 -12.01 -18.85
C THR A 85 -4.65 -13.53 -18.93
N GLY A 86 -5.47 -14.33 -18.23
CA GLY A 86 -5.34 -15.79 -18.10
C GLY A 86 -4.15 -16.23 -17.24
N LEU A 87 -3.29 -15.29 -16.86
CA LEU A 87 -2.09 -15.52 -16.07
C LEU A 87 -2.42 -15.91 -14.64
N ARG A 88 -1.56 -16.76 -14.09
CA ARG A 88 -1.50 -17.16 -12.68
C ARG A 88 -0.22 -16.63 -12.06
N ILE A 89 -0.36 -15.79 -11.05
CA ILE A 89 0.76 -15.08 -10.44
C ILE A 89 0.86 -15.50 -8.97
N ALA A 90 1.91 -16.21 -8.61
CA ALA A 90 2.29 -16.38 -7.22
C ALA A 90 2.89 -15.05 -6.72
N ILE A 91 2.36 -14.48 -5.63
CA ILE A 91 2.69 -13.10 -5.25
C ILE A 91 3.07 -12.97 -3.76
N ILE A 92 4.22 -12.35 -3.52
CA ILE A 92 4.66 -11.81 -2.23
C ILE A 92 4.47 -10.29 -2.30
N SER A 93 3.40 -9.80 -1.68
CA SER A 93 3.05 -8.37 -1.68
C SER A 93 2.38 -7.92 -0.37
N ASP A 94 2.25 -6.61 -0.21
CA ASP A 94 1.26 -6.03 0.70
C ASP A 94 -0.15 -6.04 0.10
N SER A 95 -1.14 -5.72 0.94
CA SER A 95 -2.54 -5.68 0.53
C SER A 95 -2.81 -4.66 -0.58
N PHE A 96 -2.10 -3.52 -0.58
CA PHE A 96 -2.32 -2.47 -1.58
C PHE A 96 -1.98 -2.95 -2.98
N LEU A 97 -0.80 -3.55 -3.17
CA LEU A 97 -0.43 -4.09 -4.48
C LEU A 97 -1.29 -5.30 -4.87
N PHE A 98 -1.64 -6.15 -3.90
CA PHE A 98 -2.54 -7.28 -4.17
C PHE A 98 -3.90 -6.81 -4.71
N GLU A 99 -4.52 -5.83 -4.04
CA GLU A 99 -5.78 -5.20 -4.47
C GLU A 99 -5.64 -4.47 -5.81
N ALA A 100 -4.48 -3.87 -6.09
CA ALA A 100 -4.22 -3.20 -7.37
C ALA A 100 -4.25 -4.16 -8.58
N PHE A 101 -3.93 -5.44 -8.37
CA PHE A 101 -3.96 -6.48 -9.40
C PHE A 101 -5.17 -7.42 -9.30
N GLU A 102 -6.04 -7.23 -8.31
CA GLU A 102 -7.24 -8.05 -8.14
C GLU A 102 -8.14 -7.94 -9.38
N GLY A 103 -8.48 -9.09 -9.97
CA GLY A 103 -9.24 -9.13 -11.21
C GLY A 103 -8.44 -8.85 -12.48
N LEU A 104 -7.11 -8.68 -12.41
CA LEU A 104 -6.25 -8.66 -13.61
C LEU A 104 -5.84 -10.09 -14.01
N ALA A 105 -5.42 -10.88 -13.02
CA ALA A 105 -4.88 -12.22 -13.14
C ALA A 105 -5.38 -13.11 -11.98
N GLU A 106 -5.14 -14.41 -12.07
CA GLU A 106 -5.30 -15.33 -10.94
C GLU A 106 -4.16 -15.12 -9.95
N LEU A 107 -4.41 -14.38 -8.87
CA LEU A 107 -3.40 -14.09 -7.84
C LEU A 107 -3.38 -15.17 -6.76
N VAL A 108 -2.20 -15.72 -6.50
CA VAL A 108 -1.96 -16.76 -5.50
C VAL A 108 -1.05 -16.20 -4.40
N PRO A 109 -1.59 -15.82 -3.23
CA PRO A 109 -0.80 -15.20 -2.19
C PRO A 109 0.20 -16.20 -1.58
N VAL A 110 1.48 -15.82 -1.61
CA VAL A 110 2.57 -16.63 -1.05
C VAL A 110 2.86 -16.16 0.37
N THR A 111 2.92 -17.09 1.32
CA THR A 111 3.31 -16.82 2.71
C THR A 111 4.45 -17.74 3.13
N PRO A 112 5.19 -17.41 4.21
CA PRO A 112 6.26 -18.28 4.68
C PRO A 112 5.81 -19.70 5.08
N ARG A 113 4.51 -19.92 5.29
CA ARG A 113 3.97 -21.23 5.70
C ARG A 113 3.41 -22.03 4.53
N THR A 114 3.13 -21.38 3.41
CA THR A 114 2.31 -21.93 2.32
C THR A 114 2.99 -21.77 0.96
N TRP A 115 4.27 -21.41 0.93
CA TRP A 115 4.96 -21.06 -0.32
C TRP A 115 5.17 -22.23 -1.27
N GLU A 116 5.19 -23.46 -0.74
CA GLU A 116 5.31 -24.70 -1.50
C GLU A 116 3.98 -25.11 -2.16
N GLU A 117 2.84 -24.68 -1.62
CA GLU A 117 1.52 -25.11 -2.08
C GLU A 117 1.28 -24.83 -3.58
N PRO A 118 1.62 -23.65 -4.14
CA PRO A 118 1.43 -23.39 -5.57
C PRO A 118 2.33 -24.27 -6.45
N LEU A 119 3.47 -24.74 -5.94
CA LEU A 119 4.38 -25.65 -6.63
C LEU A 119 3.91 -27.11 -6.56
N ALA A 120 3.06 -27.48 -5.60
CA ALA A 120 2.50 -28.83 -5.48
C ALA A 120 1.32 -29.08 -6.43
N GLN A 121 0.84 -28.05 -7.13
CA GLN A 121 -0.32 -28.12 -8.01
C GLN A 121 0.06 -28.45 -9.45
N GLU A 122 -0.87 -29.07 -10.19
CA GLU A 122 -0.69 -29.39 -11.61
C GLU A 122 -0.49 -28.14 -12.48
N ARG A 123 -1.27 -27.09 -12.22
CA ARG A 123 -1.12 -25.78 -12.88
C ARG A 123 -0.16 -24.91 -12.08
N LEU A 124 1.10 -24.88 -12.49
CA LEU A 124 2.08 -23.97 -11.90
C LEU A 124 1.73 -22.50 -12.16
N PRO A 125 2.20 -21.57 -11.30
CA PRO A 125 2.16 -20.14 -11.60
C PRO A 125 3.02 -19.81 -12.83
N ASP A 126 2.60 -18.83 -13.63
CA ASP A 126 3.37 -18.34 -14.77
C ASP A 126 4.57 -17.51 -14.33
N ILE A 127 4.46 -16.80 -13.20
CA ILE A 127 5.55 -16.06 -12.56
C ILE A 127 5.44 -16.13 -11.02
N LEU A 128 6.59 -15.97 -10.34
CA LEU A 128 6.65 -15.53 -8.95
C LEU A 128 6.94 -14.03 -8.90
N LEU A 129 5.99 -13.23 -8.43
CA LEU A 129 6.17 -11.79 -8.22
C LEU A 129 6.54 -11.49 -6.76
N VAL A 130 7.74 -10.98 -6.53
CA VAL A 130 8.24 -10.53 -5.23
C VAL A 130 8.33 -9.01 -5.19
N ALA A 131 7.36 -8.37 -4.54
CA ALA A 131 7.36 -6.91 -4.40
C ALA A 131 8.17 -6.45 -3.19
N ALA A 132 8.79 -5.27 -3.28
CA ALA A 132 9.35 -4.56 -2.14
C ALA A 132 8.26 -4.28 -1.10
N THR A 133 8.19 -5.12 -0.05
CA THR A 133 7.04 -5.21 0.86
C THR A 133 7.47 -5.12 2.32
N TRP A 134 6.76 -4.32 3.10
CA TRP A 134 7.08 -4.09 4.52
C TRP A 134 6.44 -5.09 5.50
N ARG A 135 5.23 -5.59 5.19
CA ARG A 135 4.40 -6.34 6.16
C ARG A 135 3.78 -7.62 5.59
N GLY A 136 3.48 -7.65 4.29
CA GLY A 136 2.75 -8.74 3.66
C GLY A 136 1.24 -8.56 3.73
N LEU A 137 0.49 -9.37 2.97
CA LEU A 137 -0.97 -9.29 2.80
C LEU A 137 -1.77 -9.26 4.12
N ASN A 138 -1.36 -10.04 5.13
CA ASN A 138 -2.01 -10.09 6.45
C ASN A 138 -1.42 -9.11 7.48
N GLY A 139 -0.59 -8.16 7.05
CA GLY A 139 0.04 -7.16 7.91
C GLY A 139 1.22 -7.67 8.75
N ARG A 140 1.63 -8.94 8.63
CA ARG A 140 2.72 -9.52 9.42
C ARG A 140 3.62 -10.56 8.74
N SER A 141 3.12 -11.36 7.78
CA SER A 141 3.84 -12.52 7.22
C SER A 141 5.22 -12.19 6.68
N TRP A 142 5.38 -11.00 6.09
CA TRP A 142 6.58 -10.56 5.41
C TRP A 142 7.26 -9.38 6.10
N ARG A 143 7.04 -9.22 7.42
CA ARG A 143 7.79 -8.22 8.19
C ARG A 143 9.28 -8.51 8.16
N GLY A 144 10.06 -7.47 7.88
CA GLY A 144 11.52 -7.51 7.90
C GLY A 144 12.18 -7.83 6.56
N LEU A 145 11.48 -7.89 5.43
CA LEU A 145 12.12 -8.10 4.12
C LEU A 145 13.13 -6.99 3.75
N SER A 146 12.93 -5.77 4.28
CA SER A 146 13.84 -4.63 4.14
C SER A 146 15.15 -4.78 4.92
N ASN A 147 15.25 -5.76 5.82
CA ASN A 147 16.46 -5.99 6.63
C ASN A 147 17.27 -7.15 6.00
N PRO A 148 18.52 -6.92 5.58
CA PRO A 148 19.42 -7.96 5.06
C PRO A 148 19.54 -9.19 5.97
N GLU A 149 19.54 -9.00 7.28
CA GLU A 149 19.71 -10.07 8.28
C GLU A 149 18.42 -10.83 8.61
N SER A 150 17.31 -10.51 7.94
CA SER A 150 16.02 -11.11 8.23
C SER A 150 15.94 -12.56 7.76
N ASN A 151 15.57 -13.47 8.66
CA ASN A 151 15.22 -14.85 8.30
C ASN A 151 14.10 -14.92 7.25
N ARG A 152 13.19 -13.93 7.21
CA ARG A 152 12.17 -13.86 6.15
C ARG A 152 12.76 -13.54 4.79
N ARG A 153 13.75 -12.64 4.74
CA ARG A 153 14.45 -12.31 3.50
C ARG A 153 15.29 -13.49 3.03
N ARG A 154 16.01 -14.12 3.95
CA ARG A 154 16.78 -15.35 3.69
C ARG A 154 15.91 -16.44 3.08
N LEU A 155 14.77 -16.75 3.71
CA LEU A 155 13.78 -17.70 3.17
C LEU A 155 13.38 -17.38 1.73
N VAL A 156 13.10 -16.10 1.42
CA VAL A 156 12.72 -15.70 0.05
C VAL A 156 13.86 -15.94 -0.94
N VAL A 157 15.08 -15.52 -0.61
CA VAL A 157 16.23 -15.53 -1.53
C VAL A 157 16.84 -16.93 -1.68
N GLU A 158 16.94 -17.68 -0.59
CA GLU A 158 17.68 -18.94 -0.53
C GLU A 158 16.79 -20.18 -0.73
N GLU A 159 15.47 -20.07 -0.52
CA GLU A 159 14.56 -21.22 -0.63
C GLU A 159 13.45 -20.97 -1.65
N ILE A 160 12.65 -19.90 -1.49
CA ILE A 160 11.45 -19.69 -2.31
C ILE A 160 11.81 -19.38 -3.77
N MET A 161 12.64 -18.37 -4.02
CA MET A 161 13.01 -18.00 -5.40
C MET A 161 13.70 -19.16 -6.14
N PRO A 162 14.68 -19.88 -5.55
CA PRO A 162 15.24 -21.08 -6.16
C PRO A 162 14.21 -22.16 -6.45
N ALA A 163 13.33 -22.49 -5.50
CA ALA A 163 12.34 -23.55 -5.70
C ALA A 163 11.35 -23.25 -6.85
N TYR A 164 10.97 -21.99 -7.03
CA TYR A 164 10.15 -21.59 -8.19
C TYR A 164 10.94 -21.71 -9.50
N ARG A 165 12.20 -21.25 -9.50
CA ARG A 165 13.09 -21.35 -10.66
C ARG A 165 13.35 -22.80 -11.07
N ASP A 166 13.57 -23.71 -10.12
CA ASP A 166 13.79 -25.14 -10.35
C ASP A 166 12.57 -25.84 -10.98
N ARG A 167 11.38 -25.26 -10.81
CA ARG A 167 10.14 -25.70 -11.47
C ARG A 167 9.87 -24.98 -12.80
N GLY A 168 10.81 -24.17 -13.28
CA GLY A 168 10.68 -23.41 -14.52
C GLY A 168 9.79 -22.17 -14.40
N VAL A 169 9.49 -21.70 -13.17
CA VAL A 169 8.70 -20.49 -12.94
C VAL A 169 9.65 -19.29 -12.77
N PRO A 170 9.63 -18.29 -13.68
CA PRO A 170 10.50 -17.12 -13.59
C PRO A 170 10.17 -16.25 -12.37
N VAL A 171 11.21 -15.71 -11.76
CA VAL A 171 11.15 -14.84 -10.60
C VAL A 171 11.23 -13.38 -11.02
N VAL A 172 10.19 -12.62 -10.68
CA VAL A 172 10.07 -11.20 -10.97
C VAL A 172 10.16 -10.42 -9.66
N TYR A 173 11.08 -9.45 -9.58
CA TYR A 173 11.11 -8.48 -8.48
C TYR A 173 10.43 -7.16 -8.89
N TYR A 174 9.64 -6.58 -7.98
CA TYR A 174 9.01 -5.27 -8.20
C TYR A 174 9.40 -4.24 -7.11
N GLY A 175 10.30 -3.34 -7.47
CA GLY A 175 10.83 -2.22 -6.68
C GLY A 175 9.86 -1.05 -6.55
N LYS A 176 8.67 -1.29 -5.98
CA LYS A 176 7.64 -0.26 -5.79
C LYS A 176 7.99 0.81 -4.74
N GLU A 177 9.08 0.62 -4.00
CA GLU A 177 9.52 1.50 -2.92
C GLU A 177 10.68 2.42 -3.34
N ASP A 178 11.03 2.39 -4.62
CA ASP A 178 12.11 3.14 -5.24
C ASP A 178 11.70 4.59 -5.54
N PRO A 179 12.68 5.52 -5.64
CA PRO A 179 14.07 5.39 -5.18
C PRO A 179 14.31 5.26 -3.66
N PRO A 180 13.47 5.81 -2.75
CA PRO A 180 13.88 6.05 -1.36
C PRO A 180 14.27 4.84 -0.52
N ASN A 181 13.89 3.62 -0.93
CA ASN A 181 14.19 2.41 -0.17
C ASN A 181 14.93 1.36 -1.01
N TYR A 182 15.53 1.75 -2.13
CA TYR A 182 16.29 0.86 -3.01
C TYR A 182 17.29 -0.01 -2.23
N GLU A 183 18.17 0.62 -1.44
CA GLU A 183 19.22 -0.06 -0.65
C GLU A 183 18.65 -1.11 0.32
N SER A 184 17.44 -0.87 0.83
CA SER A 184 16.78 -1.81 1.74
C SER A 184 16.33 -3.09 1.04
N PHE A 185 16.03 -3.05 -0.26
CA PHE A 185 15.41 -4.16 -0.98
C PHE A 185 16.24 -4.71 -2.15
N VAL A 186 17.33 -4.05 -2.56
CA VAL A 186 18.15 -4.45 -3.72
C VAL A 186 18.60 -5.91 -3.67
N GLY A 187 18.91 -6.47 -2.50
CA GLY A 187 19.30 -7.88 -2.41
C GLY A 187 18.17 -8.89 -2.68
N LEU A 188 16.90 -8.48 -2.67
CA LEU A 188 15.82 -9.30 -3.27
C LEU A 188 15.90 -9.25 -4.80
N ALA A 189 16.14 -8.07 -5.36
CA ALA A 189 16.24 -7.87 -6.81
C ALA A 189 17.43 -8.63 -7.40
N GLN A 190 18.56 -8.69 -6.70
CA GLN A 190 19.77 -9.44 -7.10
C GLN A 190 19.55 -10.95 -7.28
N ALA A 191 18.46 -11.48 -6.71
CA ALA A 191 18.08 -12.88 -6.78
C ALA A 191 16.93 -13.17 -7.77
N ALA A 192 16.41 -12.13 -8.43
CA ALA A 192 15.33 -12.24 -9.41
C ALA A 192 15.88 -12.30 -10.85
N ASP A 193 15.07 -12.87 -11.73
CA ASP A 193 15.39 -13.03 -13.15
C ASP A 193 14.95 -11.77 -13.93
N HIS A 194 13.80 -11.19 -13.58
CA HIS A 194 13.32 -9.92 -14.13
C HIS A 194 13.09 -8.89 -13.03
N ILE A 195 13.43 -7.64 -13.31
CA ILE A 195 13.33 -6.52 -12.37
C ILE A 195 12.44 -5.44 -12.96
N PHE A 196 11.41 -5.06 -12.21
CA PHE A 196 10.63 -3.86 -12.46
C PHE A 196 10.87 -2.84 -11.35
N THR A 197 10.96 -1.57 -11.72
CA THR A 197 11.01 -0.45 -10.77
C THR A 197 9.95 0.60 -11.11
N THR A 198 9.42 1.29 -10.11
CA THR A 198 8.55 2.45 -10.32
C THR A 198 9.32 3.71 -10.70
N ALA A 199 10.66 3.67 -10.64
CA ALA A 199 11.54 4.82 -10.77
C ALA A 199 12.54 4.63 -11.92
N ALA A 200 12.30 5.29 -13.06
CA ALA A 200 13.12 5.15 -14.26
C ALA A 200 14.60 5.51 -14.00
N GLU A 201 14.85 6.46 -13.11
CA GLU A 201 16.19 6.88 -12.69
C GLU A 201 16.99 5.77 -11.99
N MET A 202 16.34 4.71 -11.51
CA MET A 202 16.99 3.58 -10.84
C MET A 202 17.49 2.51 -11.81
N ILE A 203 17.10 2.54 -13.09
CA ILE A 203 17.51 1.53 -14.09
C ILE A 203 19.04 1.39 -14.17
N PRO A 204 19.85 2.47 -14.29
CA PRO A 204 21.30 2.33 -14.35
C PRO A 204 21.90 1.68 -13.10
N GLN A 205 21.32 1.97 -11.94
CA GLN A 205 21.76 1.42 -10.67
C GLN A 205 21.41 -0.08 -10.55
N TYR A 206 20.20 -0.49 -10.95
CA TYR A 206 19.86 -1.91 -11.06
C TYR A 206 20.74 -2.67 -12.05
N ARG A 207 21.05 -2.09 -13.22
CA ARG A 207 21.94 -2.73 -14.21
C ARG A 207 23.33 -3.02 -13.66
N ARG A 208 23.85 -2.11 -12.83
CA ARG A 208 25.15 -2.28 -12.17
C ARG A 208 25.08 -3.33 -11.05
N ASP A 209 24.07 -3.25 -10.20
CA ASP A 209 24.03 -4.01 -8.95
C ASP A 209 23.38 -5.40 -9.13
N CYS A 210 22.63 -5.62 -10.22
CA CYS A 210 21.94 -6.87 -10.56
C CYS A 210 22.36 -7.41 -11.95
N PRO A 211 23.65 -7.73 -12.18
CA PRO A 211 24.16 -8.11 -13.51
C PRO A 211 23.63 -9.45 -14.03
N ARG A 212 22.95 -10.23 -13.19
CA ARG A 212 22.33 -11.53 -13.56
C ARG A 212 20.88 -11.39 -14.04
N ALA A 213 20.26 -10.22 -13.87
CA ALA A 213 18.89 -10.02 -14.30
C ALA A 213 18.81 -10.03 -15.84
N GLU A 214 17.85 -10.76 -16.38
CA GLU A 214 17.59 -10.86 -17.82
C GLU A 214 16.95 -9.59 -18.37
N SER A 215 16.10 -8.93 -17.58
CA SER A 215 15.50 -7.65 -17.94
C SER A 215 15.33 -6.72 -16.74
N ILE A 216 15.44 -5.42 -17.01
CA ILE A 216 15.30 -4.35 -16.03
C ILE A 216 14.50 -3.23 -16.69
N GLU A 217 13.25 -3.05 -16.27
CA GLU A 217 12.28 -2.17 -16.92
C GLU A 217 11.49 -1.32 -15.92
N VAL A 218 10.83 -0.27 -16.42
CA VAL A 218 9.93 0.56 -15.62
C VAL A 218 8.53 -0.04 -15.59
N LEU A 219 7.97 -0.19 -14.39
CA LEU A 219 6.55 -0.50 -14.19
C LEU A 219 5.93 0.53 -13.23
N PRO A 220 5.07 1.44 -13.71
CA PRO A 220 4.33 2.36 -12.86
C PRO A 220 3.33 1.65 -11.95
N PHE A 221 2.88 2.34 -10.91
CA PHE A 221 1.77 1.85 -10.07
C PHE A 221 0.49 1.64 -10.89
N ALA A 222 -0.10 0.45 -10.74
CA ALA A 222 -1.41 0.17 -11.30
C ALA A 222 -2.51 0.78 -10.43
N VAL A 223 -3.57 1.22 -11.11
CA VAL A 223 -4.82 1.63 -10.47
C VAL A 223 -5.86 0.60 -10.85
N ASN A 224 -6.41 -0.10 -9.84
CA ASN A 224 -7.51 -1.03 -10.09
C ASN A 224 -8.83 -0.26 -10.26
N PRO A 225 -9.44 -0.23 -11.45
CA PRO A 225 -10.70 0.48 -11.70
C PRO A 225 -11.90 -0.09 -10.92
N LEU A 226 -11.84 -1.36 -10.49
CA LEU A 226 -12.87 -1.96 -9.64
C LEU A 226 -12.91 -1.31 -8.25
N VAL A 227 -11.76 -0.84 -7.77
CA VAL A 227 -11.59 -0.20 -6.46
C VAL A 227 -11.57 1.33 -6.58
N HIS A 228 -10.97 1.85 -7.65
CA HIS A 228 -10.74 3.28 -7.88
C HIS A 228 -11.49 3.73 -9.14
N SER A 229 -12.64 4.37 -8.96
CA SER A 229 -13.44 4.88 -10.07
C SER A 229 -13.49 6.41 -10.01
N PRO A 230 -12.95 7.11 -11.02
CA PRO A 230 -13.07 8.56 -11.08
C PRO A 230 -14.50 9.02 -11.44
N ILE A 231 -15.32 8.14 -12.00
CA ILE A 231 -16.68 8.45 -12.44
C ILE A 231 -17.56 8.87 -11.25
N GLY A 232 -18.13 10.07 -11.34
CA GLY A 232 -18.99 10.63 -10.31
C GLY A 232 -18.26 11.12 -9.06
N SER A 233 -16.91 11.05 -8.99
CA SER A 233 -16.13 11.39 -7.79
C SER A 233 -16.08 12.88 -7.45
N ARG A 234 -16.68 13.75 -8.28
CA ARG A 234 -16.87 15.18 -8.02
C ARG A 234 -18.33 15.62 -8.14
N PRO A 235 -19.27 15.05 -7.37
CA PRO A 235 -20.68 15.42 -7.46
C PRO A 235 -21.00 16.68 -6.64
N ALA A 236 -20.12 17.06 -5.70
CA ALA A 236 -20.29 18.20 -4.81
C ALA A 236 -19.10 19.16 -4.91
N VAL A 237 -19.37 20.46 -4.92
CA VAL A 237 -18.35 21.49 -4.69
C VAL A 237 -17.81 21.31 -3.28
N SER A 238 -16.52 21.02 -3.17
CA SER A 238 -15.85 20.84 -1.88
C SER A 238 -14.61 21.72 -1.85
N GLU A 239 -14.46 22.48 -0.77
CA GLU A 239 -13.24 23.24 -0.47
C GLU A 239 -12.13 22.34 0.13
N LEU A 240 -12.40 21.03 0.27
CA LEU A 240 -11.44 20.06 0.78
C LEU A 240 -10.30 19.82 -0.21
N ILE A 241 -9.08 20.12 0.24
CA ILE A 241 -7.85 19.81 -0.48
C ILE A 241 -7.36 18.44 -0.01
N HIS A 242 -7.36 17.47 -0.91
CA HIS A 242 -6.82 16.14 -0.64
C HIS A 242 -5.28 16.19 -0.59
N PHE A 243 -4.70 15.69 0.48
CA PHE A 243 -3.26 15.46 0.59
C PHE A 243 -2.99 13.96 0.54
N ALA A 244 -2.50 13.49 -0.61
CA ALA A 244 -2.05 12.11 -0.80
C ALA A 244 -0.53 12.03 -0.52
N GLY A 245 -0.16 11.85 0.74
CA GLY A 245 1.25 11.79 1.15
C GLY A 245 1.45 11.38 2.60
N SER A 246 2.69 11.07 2.97
CA SER A 246 3.04 10.66 4.33
C SER A 246 3.69 11.79 5.14
N TRP A 247 3.34 11.85 6.43
CA TRP A 247 4.01 12.68 7.44
C TRP A 247 5.00 11.81 8.21
N LEU A 248 6.19 11.60 7.64
CA LEU A 248 7.27 10.87 8.30
C LEU A 248 8.31 11.90 8.74
N PRO A 249 8.33 12.35 10.01
CA PRO A 249 9.24 13.41 10.46
C PRO A 249 10.71 13.09 10.19
N GLU A 250 11.07 11.81 10.29
CA GLU A 250 12.44 11.35 10.08
C GLU A 250 12.85 11.38 8.60
N LYS A 251 11.89 11.20 7.67
CA LYS A 251 12.14 11.14 6.22
C LYS A 251 11.82 12.45 5.50
N TYR A 252 10.83 13.17 6.00
CA TYR A 252 10.27 14.40 5.43
C TYR A 252 10.02 15.43 6.56
N PRO A 253 11.09 15.97 7.18
CA PRO A 253 10.96 16.91 8.30
C PRO A 253 10.23 18.19 7.89
N GLN A 254 10.48 18.68 6.67
CA GLN A 254 9.80 19.88 6.15
C GLN A 254 8.30 19.64 5.95
N ARG A 255 7.90 18.49 5.41
CA ARG A 255 6.47 18.13 5.26
C ARG A 255 5.84 18.10 6.65
N SER A 256 6.41 17.37 7.59
CA SER A 256 5.88 17.28 8.95
C SER A 256 5.74 18.64 9.61
N ARG A 257 6.71 19.56 9.41
CA ARG A 257 6.63 20.95 9.87
C ARG A 257 5.47 21.74 9.25
N TYR A 258 5.24 21.61 7.95
CA TYR A 258 4.10 22.25 7.27
C TYR A 258 2.75 21.58 7.61
N GLY A 259 2.74 20.27 7.89
CA GLY A 259 1.57 19.51 8.33
C GLY A 259 1.10 19.90 9.73
N THR A 260 2.02 20.23 10.64
CA THR A 260 1.70 20.76 11.98
C THR A 260 0.92 22.07 11.96
N TRP A 261 0.93 22.82 10.85
CA TRP A 261 0.09 24.02 10.70
C TRP A 261 -1.38 23.68 10.36
N ARG A 262 -1.65 22.47 9.84
CA ARG A 262 -3.01 22.01 9.48
C ARG A 262 -3.66 21.09 10.50
N SER A 263 -2.89 20.33 11.29
CA SER A 263 -3.41 19.42 12.30
C SER A 263 -2.99 19.88 13.69
N ALA A 264 -3.91 20.48 14.44
CA ALA A 264 -3.72 20.79 15.86
C ALA A 264 -3.62 19.48 16.67
N GLY A 265 -2.41 18.99 16.96
CA GLY A 265 -2.18 17.84 17.84
C GLY A 265 -0.82 17.13 17.63
N PRO A 266 -0.22 16.50 18.67
CA PRO A 266 1.15 16.01 18.59
C PRO A 266 1.29 14.72 17.75
N ARG A 267 2.22 14.79 16.79
CA ARG A 267 2.96 13.71 16.10
C ARG A 267 2.24 12.36 15.97
N SER A 268 1.36 12.22 14.98
CA SER A 268 0.97 10.90 14.49
C SER A 268 1.94 10.43 13.39
N ARG A 269 2.48 9.21 13.55
CA ARG A 269 3.33 8.52 12.55
C ARG A 269 2.52 7.82 11.45
N THR A 270 1.28 8.26 11.23
CA THR A 270 0.32 7.47 10.44
C THR A 270 0.09 8.13 9.10
N ALA A 271 0.63 7.51 8.05
CA ALA A 271 0.09 7.67 6.71
C ALA A 271 -1.31 7.06 6.72
N LEU A 272 -2.34 7.91 6.65
CA LEU A 272 -3.72 7.49 6.46
C LEU A 272 -3.98 7.51 4.95
N TRP A 273 -4.36 6.35 4.41
CA TRP A 273 -4.84 6.16 3.04
C TRP A 273 -6.30 5.67 3.09
#